data_AF-S7VMZ1-F1
#
_entry.id   AF-S7VMZ1-F1
#
_cell.length_a   1.000
_cell.length_b   1.000
_cell.length_c   1.000
_cell.angle_alpha   90.00
_cell.angle_beta   90.00
_cell.angle_gamma   90.00
#
_symmetry.space_group_name_H-M   'P 1'
#
loop_
_entity.id
_entity.type
_entity.pdbx_description
1 polymer ?
#
loop_
_entity_poly.entity_id
_entity_poly.type
_entity_poly.pdbx_seq_one_letter_code
_entity_poly.pdbx_strand_id
1 'polypeptide(L)'
;MFGLAIVYLLQITIALARRNKFVEKMVDNTPLLLMDGEKILGHNLRKARVSESDLRSKLREANITQLSQVKAVVFETTGDISVLHSNANHALDLWLMKDVNRD
;
A
#
# COMPACT_ATOMS: atom_id res chain seq x y z
N MET A 1 16.89 33.26 22.25
CA MET A 1 15.46 33.05 22.61
C MET A 1 14.55 32.94 21.38
N PHE A 2 14.72 33.72 20.31
CA PHE A 2 13.85 33.66 19.11
C PHE A 2 13.96 32.38 18.27
N GLY A 3 15.16 31.79 18.16
CA GLY A 3 15.33 30.54 17.40
C GLY A 3 14.56 29.35 18.00
N LEU A 4 14.48 29.28 19.33
CA LEU A 4 13.70 28.24 20.01
C LEU A 4 12.20 28.42 19.75
N ALA A 5 11.72 29.66 19.76
CA ALA A 5 10.32 29.98 19.47
C ALA A 5 9.94 29.57 18.04
N ILE A 6 10.81 29.80 17.05
CA ILE A 6 10.59 29.37 15.65
C ILE A 6 10.51 27.84 15.54
N VAL A 7 11.41 27.10 16.21
CA VAL A 7 11.36 25.63 16.20
C VAL A 7 10.08 25.10 16.84
N TYR A 8 9.64 25.68 17.97
CA TYR A 8 8.38 25.31 18.60
C TYR A 8 7.17 25.63 17.72
N LEU A 9 7.16 26.77 17.03
CA LEU A 9 6.10 27.14 16.10
C LEU A 9 6.03 26.17 14.91
N LEU A 10 7.18 25.76 14.38
CA LEU A 10 7.26 24.75 13.32
C LEU A 10 6.75 23.39 13.80
N GLN A 11 7.14 22.98 15.01
CA GLN A 11 6.69 21.72 15.62
C GLN A 11 5.17 21.70 15.83
N ILE A 12 4.59 22.79 16.35
CA ILE A 12 3.14 22.91 16.54
C ILE A 12 2.40 22.85 15.19
N THR A 13 2.93 23.53 14.18
CA THR A 13 2.34 23.53 12.83
C THR A 13 2.36 22.13 12.22
N ILE A 14 3.47 21.39 12.35
CA ILE A 14 3.60 20.00 11.89
C ILE A 14 2.65 19.07 12.66
N ALA A 15 2.53 19.24 13.98
CA ALA A 15 1.65 18.43 14.82
C ALA A 15 0.17 18.64 14.47
N LEU A 16 -0.25 19.90 14.23
CA LEU A 16 -1.60 20.23 13.81
C LEU A 16 -1.89 19.75 12.38
N ALA A 17 -0.92 19.85 11.46
CA ALA A 17 -1.03 19.32 10.11
C ALA A 17 -1.22 17.80 10.10
N ARG A 18 -0.46 17.07 10.93
CA ARG A 18 -0.57 15.60 11.07
C ARG A 18 -1.92 15.15 11.64
N ARG A 19 -2.59 15.99 12.43
CA ARG A 19 -3.92 15.70 13.01
C ARG A 19 -5.04 15.83 11.98
N ASN A 20 -4.82 16.55 10.88
CA ASN A 20 -5.80 16.70 9.82
C ASN A 20 -5.68 15.53 8.83
N LYS A 21 -6.69 14.65 8.81
CA LYS A 21 -6.85 13.51 7.85
C LYS A 21 -6.75 13.91 6.37
N PHE A 22 -6.79 15.21 6.06
CA PHE A 22 -6.65 15.77 4.73
C PHE A 22 -5.19 15.86 4.26
N VAL A 23 -4.23 16.07 5.19
CA VAL A 23 -2.79 16.06 4.89
C VAL A 23 -2.28 14.63 4.74
N GLU A 24 -2.82 13.70 5.53
CA GLU A 24 -2.61 12.25 5.39
C GLU A 24 -3.02 11.74 4.00
N LYS A 25 -4.04 12.34 3.38
CA LYS A 25 -4.52 12.00 2.04
C LYS A 25 -3.79 12.71 0.89
N MET A 26 -3.17 13.87 1.15
CA MET A 26 -2.37 14.60 0.16
C MET A 26 -0.92 14.12 0.09
N VAL A 27 -0.43 13.46 1.15
CA VAL A 27 0.82 12.72 1.15
C VAL A 27 0.49 11.29 0.73
N ASP A 28 0.36 11.05 -0.58
CA ASP A 28 0.03 9.77 -1.25
C ASP A 28 0.96 8.60 -0.82
N ASN A 29 0.80 8.12 0.41
CA ASN A 29 1.55 6.99 0.94
C ASN A 29 0.56 6.07 1.65
N THR A 30 -0.50 5.69 0.94
CA THR A 30 -1.40 4.60 1.33
C THR A 30 -1.04 3.36 0.52
N PRO A 31 -1.10 2.14 1.09
CA PRO A 31 -0.88 0.93 0.31
C PRO A 31 -1.83 0.86 -0.88
N LEU A 32 -1.37 0.35 -2.02
CA LEU A 32 -2.13 0.31 -3.27
C LEU A 32 -2.38 -1.12 -3.73
N LEU A 33 -3.63 -1.47 -4.02
CA LEU A 33 -3.98 -2.79 -4.52
C LEU A 33 -3.48 -2.98 -5.96
N LEU A 34 -2.59 -3.94 -6.19
CA LEU A 34 -2.06 -4.27 -7.51
C LEU A 34 -2.81 -5.43 -8.17
N MET A 35 -3.30 -6.40 -7.38
CA MET A 35 -4.11 -7.51 -7.86
C MET A 35 -5.24 -7.81 -6.88
N ASP A 36 -6.42 -8.12 -7.42
CA ASP A 36 -7.58 -8.65 -6.69
C ASP A 36 -7.85 -10.08 -7.21
N GLY A 37 -7.44 -11.07 -6.42
CA GLY A 37 -7.34 -12.45 -6.88
C GLY A 37 -6.48 -12.61 -8.13
N GLU A 38 -7.04 -13.19 -9.18
CA GLU A 38 -6.37 -13.37 -10.49
C GLU A 38 -6.34 -12.09 -11.34
N LYS A 39 -7.11 -11.05 -10.97
CA LYS A 39 -7.26 -9.84 -11.76
C LYS A 39 -6.16 -8.84 -11.45
N ILE A 40 -5.33 -8.55 -12.45
CA ILE A 40 -4.31 -7.49 -12.37
C ILE A 40 -4.95 -6.11 -12.56
N LEU A 41 -4.64 -5.18 -11.66
CA LEU A 41 -5.10 -3.79 -11.71
C LEU A 41 -4.05 -2.91 -12.41
N GLY A 42 -4.05 -2.93 -13.74
CA GLY A 42 -3.03 -2.24 -14.54
C GLY A 42 -2.95 -0.71 -14.34
N HIS A 43 -4.04 -0.07 -13.93
CA HIS A 43 -4.01 1.36 -13.56
C HIS A 43 -3.18 1.59 -12.29
N ASN A 44 -3.32 0.71 -11.29
CA ASN A 44 -2.57 0.77 -10.03
C ASN A 44 -1.11 0.38 -10.21
N LEU A 45 -0.80 -0.58 -11.08
CA LEU A 45 0.59 -0.85 -11.48
C LEU A 45 1.28 0.40 -12.03
N ARG A 46 0.62 1.13 -12.94
CA ARG A 46 1.16 2.38 -13.49
C ARG A 46 1.32 3.47 -12.42
N LYS A 47 0.34 3.62 -11.51
CA LYS A 47 0.37 4.58 -10.41
C LYS A 47 1.52 4.30 -9.43
N ALA A 48 1.74 3.03 -9.10
CA ALA A 48 2.86 2.57 -8.27
C ALA A 48 4.20 2.47 -9.03
N ARG A 49 4.22 2.70 -10.35
CA ARG A 49 5.40 2.51 -11.22
C ARG A 49 5.97 1.08 -11.16
N VAL A 50 5.11 0.10 -10.96
CA VAL A 50 5.44 -1.33 -10.90
C VAL A 50 5.16 -1.94 -12.27
N SER A 51 6.14 -2.64 -12.84
CA SER A 51 5.93 -3.39 -14.08
C SER A 51 5.27 -4.74 -13.80
N GLU A 52 4.61 -5.34 -14.80
CA GLU A 52 4.12 -6.70 -14.64
C GLU A 52 5.25 -7.71 -14.41
N SER A 53 6.47 -7.44 -14.88
CA SER A 53 7.64 -8.27 -14.57
C SER A 53 8.00 -8.25 -13.09
N ASP A 54 7.92 -7.10 -12.44
CA ASP A 54 8.17 -6.96 -11.00
C ASP A 54 7.10 -7.72 -10.21
N LEU A 55 5.83 -7.55 -10.61
CA LEU A 55 4.70 -8.28 -10.05
C LEU A 55 4.90 -9.81 -10.18
N ARG A 56 5.23 -10.31 -11.38
CA ARG A 56 5.53 -11.73 -11.59
C ARG A 56 6.71 -12.20 -10.75
N SER A 57 7.74 -11.36 -10.57
CA SER A 57 8.88 -11.70 -9.71
C SER A 57 8.46 -11.88 -8.26
N LYS A 58 7.62 -10.98 -7.74
CA LYS A 58 7.08 -11.03 -6.38
C LYS A 58 6.15 -12.22 -6.15
N LEU A 59 5.34 -12.57 -7.14
CA LEU A 59 4.54 -13.80 -7.09
C LEU A 59 5.41 -15.06 -7.01
N ARG A 60 6.53 -15.11 -7.75
CA ARG A 60 7.49 -16.22 -7.65
C ARG A 60 8.22 -16.26 -6.31
N GLU A 61 8.60 -15.09 -5.78
CA GLU A 61 9.20 -14.96 -4.45
C GLU A 61 8.26 -15.51 -3.36
N ALA A 62 6.95 -15.29 -3.51
CA ALA A 62 5.91 -15.85 -2.65
C ALA A 62 5.54 -17.33 -2.97
N ASN A 63 6.29 -18.02 -3.83
CA ASN A 63 6.04 -19.41 -4.24
C ASN A 63 4.64 -19.67 -4.83
N ILE A 64 4.05 -18.67 -5.50
CA ILE A 64 2.79 -18.84 -6.21
C ILE A 64 3.03 -19.65 -7.48
N THR A 65 2.35 -20.78 -7.59
CA THR A 65 2.42 -21.65 -8.78
C THR A 65 1.20 -21.49 -9.69
N GLN A 66 0.08 -21.00 -9.14
CA GLN A 66 -1.15 -20.74 -9.87
C GLN A 66 -1.78 -19.42 -9.39
N LEU A 67 -2.24 -18.58 -10.32
CA LEU A 67 -2.83 -17.28 -9.97
C LEU A 67 -4.08 -17.42 -9.09
N SER A 68 -4.81 -18.53 -9.19
CA SER A 68 -5.99 -18.84 -8.36
C SER A 68 -5.69 -18.93 -6.85
N GLN A 69 -4.41 -19.10 -6.47
CA GLN A 69 -3.96 -19.08 -5.08
C GLN A 69 -3.91 -17.66 -4.49
N VAL A 70 -3.77 -16.65 -5.35
CA VAL A 70 -3.67 -15.25 -4.96
C VAL A 70 -5.04 -14.77 -4.50
N LYS A 71 -5.06 -14.06 -3.36
CA LYS A 71 -6.24 -13.34 -2.86
C LYS A 71 -6.10 -11.84 -3.07
N ALA A 72 -4.92 -11.29 -2.79
CA ALA A 72 -4.62 -9.90 -3.06
C ALA A 72 -3.11 -9.70 -3.23
N VAL A 73 -2.72 -8.68 -3.98
CA VAL A 73 -1.34 -8.18 -4.01
C VAL A 73 -1.37 -6.70 -3.73
N VAL A 74 -0.58 -6.25 -2.76
CA VAL A 74 -0.57 -4.88 -2.26
C VAL A 74 0.82 -4.28 -2.40
N PHE A 75 0.90 -3.08 -2.95
CA PHE A 75 2.10 -2.26 -2.93
C PHE A 75 2.10 -1.46 -1.63
N GLU A 76 3.06 -1.73 -0.76
CA GLU A 76 3.16 -1.10 0.55
C GLU A 76 3.82 0.28 0.47
N THR A 77 3.57 1.11 1.47
CA THR A 77 4.15 2.46 1.59
C THR A 77 5.66 2.44 1.78
N THR A 78 6.21 1.27 2.15
CA THR A 78 7.64 1.00 2.24
C THR A 78 8.31 0.81 0.87
N GLY A 79 7.51 0.64 -0.18
CA GLY A 79 7.97 0.29 -1.52
C GLY A 79 8.09 -1.22 -1.78
N ASP A 80 7.71 -2.06 -0.81
CA ASP A 80 7.65 -3.52 -1.01
C ASP A 80 6.28 -3.97 -1.55
N ILE A 81 6.20 -5.21 -2.02
CA ILE A 81 4.98 -5.83 -2.51
C ILE A 81 4.63 -7.03 -1.64
N SER A 82 3.50 -6.92 -0.95
CA SER A 82 2.90 -7.99 -0.14
C SER A 82 2.00 -8.86 -1.00
N VAL A 83 2.17 -10.18 -0.92
CA VAL A 83 1.31 -11.16 -1.62
C VAL A 83 0.49 -11.92 -0.58
N LEU A 84 -0.83 -11.76 -0.61
CA LEU A 84 -1.77 -12.50 0.22
C LEU A 84 -2.30 -13.67 -0.59
N HIS A 85 -1.97 -14.89 -0.15
CA HIS A 85 -2.37 -16.13 -0.82
C HIS A 85 -2.79 -17.19 0.20
N SER A 86 -3.58 -18.16 -0.25
CA SER A 86 -3.93 -19.31 0.58
C SER A 86 -4.13 -20.55 -0.28
N ASN A 87 -3.64 -21.68 0.22
CA ASN A 87 -3.87 -22.99 -0.37
C ASN A 87 -5.23 -23.58 0.05
N ALA A 88 -5.86 -23.01 1.09
CA ALA A 88 -7.16 -23.42 1.61
C ALA A 88 -8.24 -22.41 1.21
N ASN A 89 -9.50 -22.85 1.21
CA ASN A 89 -10.65 -21.99 0.91
C ASN A 89 -11.00 -21.03 2.07
N HIS A 90 -9.99 -20.46 2.72
CA HIS A 90 -10.15 -19.45 3.75
C HIS A 90 -10.41 -18.09 3.09
N ALA A 91 -11.43 -17.39 3.57
CA ALA A 91 -11.71 -16.04 3.17
C ALA A 91 -10.60 -15.09 3.66
N LEU A 92 -10.31 -14.06 2.87
CA LEU A 92 -9.39 -13.00 3.26
C LEU A 92 -10.07 -12.14 4.32
N ASP A 93 -9.45 -12.00 5.49
CA ASP A 93 -9.94 -11.09 6.53
C ASP A 93 -9.87 -9.64 6.02
N LEU A 94 -11.03 -9.02 5.84
CA LEU A 94 -11.16 -7.66 5.33
C LEU A 94 -10.47 -6.62 6.23
N TRP A 95 -10.20 -6.97 7.48
CA TRP A 95 -9.42 -6.16 8.40
C TRP A 95 -8.02 -5.83 7.84
N LEU A 96 -7.38 -6.77 7.14
CA LEU A 96 -6.05 -6.61 6.53
C LEU A 96 -6.05 -5.64 5.34
N MET A 97 -7.22 -5.31 4.81
CA MET A 97 -7.39 -4.52 3.58
C MET A 97 -8.00 -3.14 3.84
N LYS A 98 -8.13 -2.72 5.10
CA LYS A 98 -8.94 -1.56 5.51
C LYS A 98 -8.38 -0.23 5.01
N ASP A 99 -7.06 -0.13 4.90
CA ASP A 99 -6.28 1.04 4.51
C ASP A 99 -5.68 0.92 3.10
N VAL A 100 -5.92 -0.21 2.43
CA VAL A 100 -5.47 -0.46 1.06
C VAL A 100 -6.37 0.29 0.08
N ASN A 101 -5.77 1.20 -0.69
CA ASN A 101 -6.42 1.91 -1.77
C ASN A 101 -6.68 0.97 -2.97
N ARG A 102 -7.89 1.02 -3.51
CA ARG A 102 -8.33 0.18 -4.64
C ARG A 102 -8.52 0.94 -5.96
N ASP A 103 -8.35 2.27 -5.92
CA ASP A 103 -8.63 3.21 -7.01
C ASP A 103 -7.39 3.93 -7.59
#